data_AF-A0A8D8DGR6-F1
#
_entry.id   AF-A0A8D8DGR6-F1
#
_cell.length_a   1.000
_cell.length_b   1.000
_cell.length_c   1.000
_cell.angle_alpha   90.00
_cell.angle_beta   90.00
_cell.angle_gamma   90.00
#
_symmetry.space_group_name_H-M   'P 1'
#
loop_
_entity.id
_entity.type
_entity.pdbx_description
1 polymer ?
#
loop_
_entity_poly.entity_id
_entity_poly.type
_entity_poly.pdbx_seq_one_letter_code
_entity_poly.pdbx_strand_id
1 'polypeptide(L)'
;MKQKLQHYFNLLRGQNKPQQYVCINCGSPVQELYKRISSTVLKITECEKCNHPADKYIEFEVLIILIDLVLLSKPAYRHILYNSDCKNLWKIGIILVLLEAYCLWTEAFSRFTNVRYRSDHADPFLAEKGFYVSLAHIFIGTILLYLFLYLFTRILHRVDVGHDTGKPYPMALLHGVVLASIGKFFFIPIIIWKQNTSDPGMAIHISLVVAYFVISLTQIHSVISGCTRTRSAVIVLLAFIVKTY
;
A
#
# COMPACT_ATOMS: atom_id res chain seq x y z
N MET A 1 -3.26 -34.40 17.90
CA MET A 1 -3.28 -33.51 16.71
C MET A 1 -4.65 -32.84 16.47
N LYS A 2 -5.77 -33.58 16.52
CA LYS A 2 -7.14 -33.01 16.40
C LYS A 2 -7.48 -31.89 17.40
N GLN A 3 -7.05 -32.00 18.66
CA GLN A 3 -7.32 -30.99 19.71
C GLN A 3 -6.61 -29.63 19.49
N LYS A 4 -5.41 -29.61 18.89
CA LYS A 4 -4.69 -28.35 18.57
C LYS A 4 -5.36 -27.60 17.41
N LEU A 5 -5.86 -28.33 16.41
CA LEU A 5 -6.65 -27.74 15.32
C LEU A 5 -7.97 -27.16 15.86
N GLN A 6 -8.62 -27.87 16.77
CA GLN A 6 -9.87 -27.43 17.41
C GLN A 6 -9.67 -26.18 18.28
N HIS A 7 -8.52 -26.05 18.94
CA HIS A 7 -8.14 -24.83 19.67
C HIS A 7 -7.92 -23.63 18.72
N TYR A 8 -7.29 -23.85 17.56
CA TYR A 8 -7.13 -22.81 16.52
C TYR A 8 -8.48 -22.40 15.92
N PHE A 9 -9.39 -23.36 15.70
CA PHE A 9 -10.75 -23.10 15.26
C PHE A 9 -11.65 -22.47 16.34
N ASN A 10 -11.36 -22.69 17.63
CA ASN A 10 -12.06 -22.05 18.75
C ASN A 10 -11.62 -20.59 18.94
N LEU A 11 -10.35 -20.25 18.62
CA LEU A 11 -9.91 -18.85 18.54
C LEU A 11 -10.64 -18.09 17.43
N LEU A 12 -11.04 -18.76 16.35
CA LEU A 12 -11.90 -18.21 15.29
C LEU A 12 -13.39 -18.18 15.67
N ARG A 13 -13.81 -18.95 16.69
CA ARG A 13 -15.22 -19.08 17.14
C ARG A 13 -15.67 -17.95 18.07
N GLY A 14 -14.75 -17.11 18.55
CA GLY A 14 -15.01 -16.10 19.59
C GLY A 14 -15.03 -14.63 19.15
N GLN A 15 -14.99 -14.33 17.85
CA GLN A 15 -15.01 -12.94 17.36
C GLN A 15 -16.27 -12.66 16.53
N ASN A 16 -17.45 -12.80 17.17
CA ASN A 16 -18.61 -11.98 16.78
C ASN A 16 -18.34 -10.54 17.22
N LYS A 17 -17.40 -9.88 16.55
CA LYS A 17 -17.47 -8.44 16.34
C LYS A 17 -18.22 -8.26 15.03
N PRO A 18 -19.12 -7.27 14.89
CA PRO A 18 -19.60 -6.86 13.59
C PRO A 18 -18.44 -6.18 12.84
N GLN A 19 -17.45 -6.96 12.40
CA GLN A 19 -16.50 -6.53 11.40
C GLN A 19 -17.23 -6.66 10.07
N GLN A 20 -17.73 -5.55 9.53
CA GLN A 20 -18.28 -5.59 8.19
C GLN A 20 -17.14 -5.75 7.20
N TYR A 21 -17.14 -6.88 6.51
CA TYR A 21 -16.24 -7.15 5.40
C TYR A 21 -16.70 -6.37 4.17
N VAL A 22 -15.86 -6.33 3.13
CA VAL A 22 -16.16 -5.63 1.87
C VAL A 22 -16.06 -6.59 0.71
N CYS A 23 -17.03 -6.55 -0.20
CA CYS A 23 -16.91 -7.29 -1.45
C CYS A 23 -15.72 -6.75 -2.28
N ILE A 24 -14.77 -7.62 -2.64
CA ILE A 24 -13.59 -7.23 -3.42
C ILE A 24 -13.95 -6.70 -4.82
N ASN A 25 -15.10 -7.09 -5.36
CA ASN A 25 -15.53 -6.75 -6.73
C ASN A 25 -16.28 -5.41 -6.80
N CYS A 26 -17.30 -5.22 -5.98
CA CYS A 26 -18.14 -4.01 -6.04
C CYS A 26 -17.92 -3.03 -4.88
N GLY A 27 -17.25 -3.43 -3.80
CA GLY A 27 -17.00 -2.58 -2.64
C GLY A 27 -18.18 -2.41 -1.68
N SER A 28 -19.28 -3.15 -1.87
CA SER A 28 -20.39 -3.15 -0.91
C SER A 28 -20.01 -3.87 0.40
N PRO A 29 -20.57 -3.46 1.55
CA PRO A 29 -20.39 -4.18 2.80
C PRO A 29 -20.98 -5.59 2.71
N VAL A 30 -20.36 -6.54 3.40
CA VAL A 30 -20.76 -7.96 3.48
C VAL A 30 -20.61 -8.40 4.94
N GLN A 31 -21.62 -9.09 5.46
CA GLN A 31 -21.63 -9.52 6.87
C GLN A 31 -20.61 -10.64 7.14
N GLU A 32 -20.51 -11.62 6.23
CA GLU A 32 -19.63 -12.77 6.37
C GLU A 32 -19.01 -13.15 5.02
N LEU A 33 -17.70 -13.37 4.97
CA LEU A 33 -17.00 -13.76 3.73
C LEU A 33 -17.18 -15.24 3.37
N TYR A 34 -17.42 -16.09 4.37
CA TYR A 34 -17.62 -17.52 4.17
C TYR A 34 -18.60 -18.07 5.20
N LYS A 35 -19.37 -19.07 4.77
CA LYS A 35 -20.26 -19.86 5.62
C LYS A 35 -19.70 -21.26 5.79
N ARG A 36 -19.78 -21.77 7.01
CA ARG A 36 -19.40 -23.15 7.31
C ARG A 36 -20.59 -24.07 7.02
N ILE A 37 -20.48 -24.91 6.00
CA ILE A 37 -21.50 -25.91 5.67
C ILE A 37 -21.31 -27.17 6.52
N SER A 38 -20.06 -27.59 6.74
CA SER A 38 -19.73 -28.76 7.55
C SER A 38 -18.48 -28.53 8.39
N SER A 39 -18.06 -29.52 9.17
CA SER A 39 -16.82 -29.43 9.98
C SER A 39 -15.57 -29.20 9.13
N THR A 40 -15.60 -29.58 7.84
CA THR A 40 -14.48 -29.52 6.90
C THR A 40 -14.72 -28.66 5.66
N VAL A 41 -15.97 -28.28 5.37
CA VAL A 41 -16.33 -27.53 4.15
C VAL A 41 -16.73 -26.10 4.49
N LEU A 42 -15.97 -25.16 3.95
CA LEU A 42 -16.27 -23.73 3.93
C LEU A 42 -16.78 -23.39 2.53
N LYS A 43 -17.83 -22.56 2.45
CA LYS A 43 -18.35 -22.02 1.20
C LYS A 43 -18.24 -20.51 1.23
N ILE A 44 -17.61 -19.92 0.21
CA ILE A 44 -17.54 -18.47 0.04
C ILE A 44 -18.95 -17.89 -0.08
N THR A 45 -19.21 -16.79 0.61
CA THR A 45 -20.46 -16.04 0.49
C THR A 45 -20.48 -15.26 -0.82
N GLU A 46 -21.60 -15.29 -1.53
CA GLU A 46 -21.82 -14.47 -2.71
C GLU A 46 -22.33 -13.08 -2.29
N CYS A 47 -21.86 -12.03 -2.98
CA CYS A 47 -22.30 -10.68 -2.71
C CYS A 47 -23.71 -10.44 -3.28
N GLU A 48 -24.65 -10.00 -2.45
CA GLU A 48 -26.04 -9.73 -2.84
C GLU A 48 -26.18 -8.66 -3.94
N LYS A 49 -25.22 -7.73 -4.02
CA LYS A 49 -25.26 -6.62 -4.99
C LYS A 49 -24.75 -7.00 -6.37
N CYS A 50 -23.69 -7.80 -6.45
CA CYS A 50 -23.04 -8.12 -7.71
C CYS A 50 -23.10 -9.61 -8.09
N ASN A 51 -23.64 -10.48 -7.23
CA ASN A 51 -23.76 -11.93 -7.43
C ASN A 51 -22.44 -12.65 -7.79
N HIS A 52 -21.31 -12.09 -7.35
CA HIS A 52 -19.98 -12.70 -7.48
C HIS A 52 -19.50 -13.13 -6.09
N PRO A 53 -18.54 -14.08 -5.97
CA PRO A 53 -17.93 -14.42 -4.68
C PRO A 53 -17.39 -13.15 -3.99
N ALA A 54 -17.78 -12.95 -2.73
CA ALA A 54 -17.51 -11.72 -1.99
C ALA A 54 -16.01 -11.46 -1.83
N ASP A 55 -15.25 -12.51 -1.54
CA ASP A 55 -13.79 -12.48 -1.52
C ASP A 55 -13.22 -13.86 -1.88
N LYS A 56 -12.60 -13.97 -3.06
CA LYS A 56 -11.94 -15.20 -3.52
C LYS A 56 -10.57 -15.43 -2.88
N TYR A 57 -9.94 -14.37 -2.36
CA TYR A 57 -8.54 -14.44 -1.91
C TYR A 57 -8.38 -15.15 -0.57
N ILE A 58 -9.47 -15.42 0.15
CA ILE A 58 -9.43 -16.17 1.41
C ILE A 58 -8.95 -17.62 1.23
N GLU A 59 -9.12 -18.19 0.02
CA GLU A 59 -8.66 -19.54 -0.33
C GLU A 59 -7.27 -19.52 -1.00
N PHE A 60 -6.79 -18.34 -1.40
CA PHE A 60 -5.57 -18.22 -2.18
C PHE A 60 -4.35 -18.09 -1.29
N GLU A 61 -3.22 -18.61 -1.79
CA GLU A 61 -1.94 -18.39 -1.15
C GLU A 61 -1.48 -16.93 -1.29
N VAL A 62 -0.71 -16.48 -0.31
CA VAL A 62 -0.19 -15.09 -0.24
C VAL A 62 0.57 -14.68 -1.50
N LEU A 63 1.27 -15.61 -2.16
CA LEU A 63 2.00 -15.34 -3.40
C LEU A 63 1.08 -14.89 -4.54
N ILE A 64 -0.08 -15.53 -4.69
CA ILE A 64 -1.05 -15.18 -5.74
C ILE A 64 -1.62 -13.79 -5.48
N ILE A 65 -1.95 -13.50 -4.20
CA ILE A 65 -2.40 -12.17 -3.78
C ILE A 65 -1.33 -11.11 -4.09
N LEU A 66 -0.06 -11.42 -3.88
CA LEU A 66 1.05 -10.52 -4.17
C LEU A 66 1.22 -10.25 -5.67
N ILE A 67 1.05 -11.25 -6.52
CA ILE A 67 1.09 -11.07 -7.97
C ILE A 67 -0.03 -10.13 -8.42
N ASP A 68 -1.27 -10.39 -7.98
CA ASP A 68 -2.41 -9.52 -8.30
C ASP A 68 -2.21 -8.10 -7.76
N LEU A 69 -1.55 -7.96 -6.62
CA LEU A 69 -1.18 -6.66 -6.05
C LEU A 69 -0.16 -5.92 -6.93
N VAL A 70 0.86 -6.61 -7.41
CA VAL A 70 1.86 -6.08 -8.37
C VAL A 70 1.20 -5.73 -9.70
N LEU A 71 0.14 -6.43 -10.10
CA LEU A 71 -0.65 -6.12 -11.30
C LEU A 71 -1.66 -4.98 -11.09
N LEU A 72 -1.61 -4.26 -9.96
CA LEU A 72 -2.50 -3.15 -9.62
C LEU A 72 -3.98 -3.54 -9.57
N SER A 73 -4.27 -4.78 -9.19
CA SER A 73 -5.63 -5.33 -9.10
C SER A 73 -6.42 -4.69 -7.96
N LYS A 74 -7.53 -4.01 -8.29
CA LYS A 74 -8.46 -3.43 -7.29
C LYS A 74 -8.98 -4.48 -6.28
N PRO A 75 -9.40 -5.69 -6.71
CA PRO A 75 -9.78 -6.74 -5.79
C PRO A 75 -8.72 -7.06 -4.72
N ALA A 76 -7.44 -7.16 -5.12
CA ALA A 76 -6.35 -7.45 -4.19
C ALA A 76 -6.14 -6.33 -3.17
N TYR A 77 -6.24 -5.05 -3.60
CA TYR A 77 -6.20 -3.92 -2.68
C TYR A 77 -7.32 -3.97 -1.63
N ARG A 78 -8.56 -4.25 -2.05
CA ARG A 78 -9.72 -4.34 -1.14
C ARG A 78 -9.58 -5.50 -0.16
N HIS A 79 -9.08 -6.65 -0.61
CA HIS A 79 -8.79 -7.77 0.26
C HIS A 79 -7.82 -7.38 1.38
N ILE A 80 -6.67 -6.79 1.04
CA ILE A 80 -5.63 -6.41 2.01
C ILE A 80 -6.12 -5.28 2.94
N LEU A 81 -6.84 -4.29 2.41
CA LEU A 81 -7.28 -3.13 3.18
C LEU A 81 -8.40 -3.47 4.17
N TYR A 82 -9.40 -4.24 3.74
CA TYR A 82 -10.65 -4.41 4.48
C TYR A 82 -10.87 -5.83 5.01
N ASN A 83 -10.49 -6.85 4.25
CA ASN A 83 -10.82 -8.25 4.58
C ASN A 83 -9.67 -9.03 5.22
N SER A 84 -8.47 -8.44 5.30
CA SER A 84 -7.28 -9.06 5.86
C SER A 84 -6.77 -8.33 7.10
N ASP A 85 -6.31 -9.11 8.07
CA ASP A 85 -5.67 -8.64 9.29
C ASP A 85 -4.15 -8.50 9.08
N CYS A 86 -3.75 -7.55 8.24
CA CYS A 86 -2.33 -7.33 7.95
C CYS A 86 -1.63 -6.53 9.08
N LYS A 87 -1.40 -7.19 10.24
CA LYS A 87 -0.76 -6.60 11.43
C LYS A 87 0.68 -6.12 11.20
N ASN A 88 1.35 -6.62 10.16
CA ASN A 88 2.76 -6.34 9.87
C ASN A 88 2.96 -5.29 8.76
N LEU A 89 1.90 -4.64 8.24
CA LEU A 89 2.06 -3.64 7.16
C LEU A 89 2.99 -2.49 7.56
N TRP A 90 2.92 -2.02 8.80
CA TRP A 90 3.79 -0.95 9.28
C TRP A 90 5.29 -1.30 9.21
N LYS A 91 5.67 -2.58 9.40
CA LYS A 91 7.06 -3.03 9.25
C LYS A 91 7.53 -2.90 7.80
N ILE A 92 6.66 -3.23 6.85
CA ILE A 92 6.92 -3.04 5.42
C ILE A 92 7.08 -1.54 5.13
N GLY A 93 6.24 -0.69 5.73
CA GLY A 93 6.39 0.77 5.64
C GLY A 93 7.77 1.26 6.08
N ILE A 94 8.29 0.77 7.21
CA ILE A 94 9.64 1.11 7.69
C ILE A 94 10.71 0.68 6.68
N ILE A 95 10.64 -0.57 6.20
CA ILE A 95 11.60 -1.10 5.23
C ILE A 95 11.60 -0.26 3.94
N LEU A 96 10.42 0.14 3.46
CA LEU A 96 10.28 0.96 2.26
C LEU A 96 10.86 2.37 2.45
N VAL A 97 10.65 2.99 3.61
CA VAL A 97 11.26 4.29 3.94
C VAL A 97 12.78 4.18 3.99
N LEU A 98 13.32 3.13 4.60
CA LEU A 98 14.76 2.87 4.63
C LEU A 98 15.34 2.62 3.23
N LEU A 99 14.62 1.89 2.37
CA LEU A 99 15.00 1.64 0.98
C LEU A 99 15.06 2.95 0.19
N GLU A 100 14.03 3.80 0.28
CA GLU A 100 14.02 5.11 -0.40
C GLU A 100 15.13 6.03 0.11
N ALA A 101 15.36 6.06 1.43
CA ALA A 101 16.44 6.83 2.02
C ALA A 101 17.82 6.36 1.53
N TYR A 102 18.00 5.04 1.41
CA TYR A 102 19.21 4.45 0.86
C TYR A 102 19.40 4.79 -0.62
N CYS A 103 18.34 4.72 -1.44
CA CYS A 103 18.39 5.13 -2.85
C CYS A 103 18.78 6.61 -3.00
N LEU A 104 18.24 7.49 -2.15
CA LEU A 104 18.57 8.91 -2.16
C LEU A 104 20.02 9.16 -1.74
N TRP A 105 20.47 8.50 -0.67
CA TRP A 105 21.84 8.62 -0.15
C TRP A 105 22.90 8.07 -1.12
N THR A 106 22.61 6.96 -1.79
CA THR A 106 23.49 6.37 -2.82
C THR A 106 23.40 7.07 -4.17
N GLU A 107 22.71 8.22 -4.23
CA GLU A 107 22.55 9.05 -5.41
C GLU A 107 21.88 8.32 -6.59
N ALA A 108 21.16 7.22 -6.34
CA ALA A 108 20.36 6.57 -7.37
C ALA A 108 19.31 7.53 -7.94
N PHE A 109 18.87 8.51 -7.15
CA PHE A 109 17.93 9.56 -7.55
C PHE A 109 18.58 10.91 -7.89
N SER A 110 19.90 11.03 -7.91
CA SER A 110 20.61 12.32 -8.12
C SER A 110 20.27 13.06 -9.41
N ARG A 111 19.70 12.37 -10.40
CA ARG A 111 19.21 12.97 -11.66
C ARG A 111 17.76 13.44 -11.60
N PHE A 112 16.99 12.98 -10.63
CA PHE A 112 15.57 13.30 -10.45
C PHE A 112 15.36 14.36 -9.36
N THR A 113 16.23 14.36 -8.36
CA THR A 113 16.26 15.36 -7.31
C THR A 113 17.55 16.16 -7.43
N ASN A 114 17.48 17.49 -7.45
CA ASN A 114 18.67 18.35 -7.34
C ASN A 114 19.35 18.29 -5.95
N VAL A 115 18.90 17.36 -5.12
CA VAL A 115 19.26 17.20 -3.72
C VAL A 115 20.32 16.11 -3.63
N ARG A 116 21.53 16.49 -3.23
CA ARG A 116 22.65 15.57 -3.00
C ARG A 116 23.07 15.69 -1.54
N TYR A 117 22.91 14.59 -0.80
CA TYR A 117 23.29 14.52 0.62
C TYR A 117 24.61 13.78 0.85
N ARG A 118 25.19 13.17 -0.18
CA ARG A 118 26.50 12.55 -0.12
C ARG A 118 27.57 13.63 -0.21
N SER A 119 28.41 13.72 0.82
CA SER A 119 29.61 14.56 0.80
C SER A 119 30.67 13.90 -0.08
N ASP A 120 31.40 14.70 -0.86
CA ASP A 120 32.54 14.23 -1.68
C ASP A 120 33.79 13.94 -0.81
N HIS A 121 33.74 14.33 0.47
CA HIS A 121 34.80 14.07 1.43
C HIS A 121 34.76 12.63 1.96
N ALA A 122 35.93 12.00 2.04
CA ALA A 122 36.12 10.59 2.43
C ALA A 122 35.86 10.29 3.91
N ASP A 123 35.36 11.25 4.69
CA ASP A 123 35.11 11.10 6.11
C ASP A 123 33.88 10.19 6.35
N PRO A 124 34.06 9.01 6.99
CA PRO A 124 32.98 8.06 7.22
C PRO A 124 31.80 8.68 8.00
N PHE A 125 32.12 9.59 8.94
CA PHE A 125 31.13 10.29 9.75
C PHE A 125 30.24 11.24 8.93
N LEU A 126 30.80 11.95 7.95
CA LEU A 126 30.02 12.80 7.05
C LEU A 126 29.17 11.98 6.09
N ALA A 127 29.66 10.80 5.67
CA ALA A 127 28.90 9.86 4.86
C ALA A 127 27.66 9.33 5.61
N GLU A 128 27.80 8.97 6.89
CA GLU A 128 26.70 8.54 7.76
C GLU A 128 25.65 9.65 7.96
N LYS A 129 26.09 10.90 8.18
CA LYS A 129 25.18 12.05 8.27
C LYS A 129 24.30 12.20 7.03
N GLY A 130 24.84 11.97 5.84
CA GLY A 130 24.09 12.01 4.58
C GLY A 130 22.92 11.04 4.54
N PHE A 131 23.07 9.85 5.13
CA PHE A 131 21.99 8.86 5.22
C PHE A 131 20.86 9.35 6.14
N TYR A 132 21.18 9.89 7.32
CA TYR A 132 20.16 10.42 8.24
C TYR A 132 19.39 11.60 7.66
N VAL A 133 20.06 12.50 6.94
CA VAL A 133 19.37 13.60 6.25
C VAL A 133 18.47 13.07 5.13
N SER A 134 18.93 12.06 4.37
CA SER A 134 18.11 11.40 3.35
C SER A 134 16.86 10.75 3.97
N LEU A 135 17.02 10.08 5.11
CA LEU A 135 15.92 9.48 5.86
C LEU A 135 14.90 10.52 6.31
N ALA A 136 15.37 11.63 6.90
CA ALA A 136 14.51 12.74 7.32
C ALA A 136 13.74 13.33 6.13
N HIS A 137 14.41 13.55 5.00
CA HIS A 137 13.79 14.09 3.78
C HIS A 137 12.68 13.16 3.25
N ILE A 138 12.94 11.85 3.14
CA ILE A 138 11.93 10.88 2.69
C ILE A 138 10.76 10.78 3.68
N PHE A 139 11.04 10.80 4.97
CA PHE A 139 10.02 10.75 6.02
C PHE A 139 9.12 11.98 5.98
N ILE A 140 9.70 13.18 5.92
CA ILE A 140 8.97 14.45 5.79
C ILE A 140 8.11 14.46 4.52
N GLY A 141 8.68 14.11 3.36
CA GLY A 141 7.92 14.06 2.11
C GLY A 141 6.77 13.04 2.15
N THR A 142 6.93 11.93 2.87
CA THR A 142 5.86 10.94 3.05
C THR A 142 4.76 11.44 4.00
N ILE A 143 5.12 12.16 5.06
CA ILE A 143 4.15 12.84 5.93
C ILE A 143 3.38 13.90 5.15
N LEU A 144 4.06 14.74 4.37
CA LEU A 144 3.43 15.78 3.55
C LEU A 144 2.44 15.17 2.55
N LEU A 145 2.84 14.10 1.86
CA LEU A 145 1.96 13.34 0.97
C LEU A 145 0.71 12.85 1.71
N TYR A 146 0.88 12.17 2.85
CA TYR A 146 -0.24 11.64 3.64
C TYR A 146 -1.17 12.75 4.13
N LEU A 147 -0.62 13.83 4.68
CA LEU A 147 -1.39 14.97 5.18
C LEU A 147 -2.16 15.65 4.04
N PHE A 148 -1.53 15.83 2.87
CA PHE A 148 -2.19 16.40 1.71
C PHE A 148 -3.38 15.53 1.28
N LEU A 149 -3.18 14.22 1.13
CA LEU A 149 -4.26 13.29 0.77
C LEU A 149 -5.40 13.31 1.80
N TYR A 150 -5.06 13.29 3.08
CA TYR A 150 -6.03 13.29 4.17
C TYR A 150 -6.84 14.60 4.21
N LEU A 151 -6.17 15.75 4.21
CA LEU A 151 -6.80 17.06 4.31
C LEU A 151 -7.59 17.39 3.05
N PHE A 152 -7.01 17.18 1.86
CA PHE A 152 -7.67 17.55 0.61
C PHE A 152 -8.92 16.69 0.36
N THR A 153 -8.87 15.39 0.69
CA THR A 153 -10.05 14.53 0.63
C THR A 153 -11.10 14.93 1.65
N ARG A 154 -10.70 15.27 2.88
CA ARG A 154 -11.63 15.75 3.92
C ARG A 154 -12.27 17.10 3.56
N ILE A 155 -11.54 18.00 2.91
CA ILE A 155 -12.04 19.30 2.46
C ILE A 155 -13.03 19.14 1.30
N LEU A 156 -12.67 18.32 0.30
CA LEU A 156 -13.52 18.09 -0.88
C LEU A 156 -14.74 17.21 -0.58
N HIS A 157 -14.65 16.32 0.40
CA HIS A 157 -15.68 15.36 0.75
C HIS A 157 -16.28 15.74 2.11
N ARG A 158 -17.15 16.76 2.14
CA ARG A 158 -17.98 17.12 3.32
C ARG A 158 -19.03 16.07 3.70
N VAL A 159 -19.10 14.96 2.96
CA VAL A 159 -20.08 13.88 3.14
C VAL A 159 -19.37 12.71 3.82
N ASP A 160 -20.02 12.07 4.77
CA ASP A 160 -19.49 10.92 5.50
C ASP A 160 -18.90 9.87 4.53
N VAL A 161 -17.58 9.64 4.62
CA VAL A 161 -17.01 8.36 4.16
C VAL A 161 -17.39 7.36 5.25
N GLY A 162 -18.68 7.05 5.32
CA GLY A 162 -19.25 6.00 6.15
C GLY A 162 -18.80 4.67 5.59
N HIS A 163 -17.52 4.35 5.82
CA HIS A 163 -17.08 2.98 5.67
C HIS A 163 -17.45 2.28 6.96
N ASP A 164 -18.60 1.63 6.88
CA ASP A 164 -19.23 0.79 7.90
C ASP A 164 -18.36 -0.47 8.21
N THR A 165 -17.08 -0.48 7.77
CA THR A 165 -16.08 -1.55 7.76
C THR A 165 -15.22 -1.60 9.03
N GLY A 166 -15.57 -0.81 10.05
CA GLY A 166 -14.94 -0.82 11.37
C GLY A 166 -13.51 -0.24 11.45
N LYS A 167 -12.84 0.07 10.33
CA LYS A 167 -11.52 0.72 10.32
C LYS A 167 -11.67 2.24 10.12
N PRO A 168 -11.05 3.08 10.97
CA PRO A 168 -11.11 4.53 10.79
C PRO A 168 -10.39 4.93 9.51
N TYR A 169 -10.98 5.86 8.74
CA TYR A 169 -10.42 6.41 7.49
C TYR A 169 -8.91 6.72 7.53
N PRO A 170 -8.34 7.42 8.54
CA PRO A 170 -6.90 7.70 8.57
C PRO A 170 -6.03 6.43 8.59
N MET A 171 -6.47 5.36 9.28
CA MET A 171 -5.72 4.10 9.29
C MET A 171 -5.83 3.36 7.96
N ALA A 172 -7.01 3.37 7.34
CA ALA A 172 -7.19 2.80 6.00
C ALA A 172 -6.31 3.53 4.97
N LEU A 173 -6.26 4.87 5.03
CA LEU A 173 -5.41 5.69 4.18
C LEU A 173 -3.91 5.40 4.42
N LEU A 174 -3.48 5.31 5.68
CA LEU A 174 -2.09 4.98 6.01
C LEU A 174 -1.69 3.61 5.45
N HIS A 175 -2.51 2.58 5.68
CA HIS A 175 -2.30 1.26 5.09
C HIS A 175 -2.28 1.32 3.57
N GLY A 176 -3.16 2.13 2.96
CA GLY A 176 -3.19 2.36 1.52
C GLY A 176 -1.90 2.99 0.98
N VAL A 177 -1.34 3.99 1.66
CA VAL A 177 -0.07 4.62 1.27
C VAL A 177 1.10 3.64 1.35
N VAL A 178 1.15 2.81 2.39
CA VAL A 178 2.16 1.74 2.51
C VAL A 178 1.99 0.71 1.40
N LEU A 179 0.75 0.28 1.13
CA LEU A 179 0.42 -0.69 0.09
C LEU A 179 0.77 -0.16 -1.31
N ALA A 180 0.51 1.12 -1.58
CA ALA A 180 0.92 1.78 -2.81
C ALA A 180 2.44 1.77 -2.98
N SER A 181 3.17 1.91 -1.86
CA SER A 181 4.62 2.01 -1.82
C SER A 181 5.34 0.67 -2.02
N ILE A 182 4.64 -0.48 -2.02
CA ILE A 182 5.28 -1.80 -2.22
C ILE A 182 5.99 -1.90 -3.57
N GLY A 183 5.51 -1.21 -4.62
CA GLY A 183 6.20 -1.15 -5.91
C GLY A 183 7.62 -0.58 -5.85
N LYS A 184 7.96 0.16 -4.80
CA LYS A 184 9.30 0.74 -4.64
C LYS A 184 10.37 -0.32 -4.37
N PHE A 185 10.00 -1.57 -4.04
CA PHE A 185 10.95 -2.68 -4.06
C PHE A 185 11.59 -2.89 -5.44
N PHE A 186 10.97 -2.43 -6.52
CA PHE A 186 11.57 -2.39 -7.85
C PHE A 186 12.77 -1.42 -7.97
N PHE A 187 13.10 -0.65 -6.94
CA PHE A 187 14.39 0.06 -6.89
C PHE A 187 15.59 -0.85 -6.59
N ILE A 188 15.38 -2.06 -6.04
CA ILE A 188 16.47 -2.99 -5.71
C ILE A 188 17.30 -3.37 -6.95
N PRO A 189 16.70 -3.75 -8.10
CA PRO A 189 17.45 -3.96 -9.34
C PRO A 189 18.31 -2.78 -9.76
N ILE A 190 17.82 -1.54 -9.63
CA ILE A 190 18.58 -0.32 -9.95
C ILE A 190 19.82 -0.20 -9.06
N ILE A 191 19.69 -0.51 -7.77
CA ILE A 191 20.83 -0.49 -6.84
C ILE A 191 21.87 -1.54 -7.25
N ILE A 192 21.44 -2.78 -7.50
CA ILE A 192 22.34 -3.90 -7.78
C ILE A 192 23.06 -3.72 -9.13
N TRP A 193 22.34 -3.30 -10.17
CA TRP A 193 22.86 -3.17 -11.53
C TRP A 193 23.30 -1.75 -11.92
N LYS A 194 23.44 -0.83 -10.96
CA LYS A 194 23.81 0.58 -11.21
C LYS A 194 25.04 0.73 -12.11
N GLN A 195 26.07 -0.10 -11.91
CA GLN A 195 27.34 -0.01 -12.63
C GLN A 195 27.28 -0.52 -14.08
N ASN A 196 26.34 -1.41 -14.39
CA ASN A 196 26.25 -2.08 -15.69
C ASN A 196 25.12 -1.55 -16.57
N THR A 197 24.41 -0.52 -16.11
CA THR A 197 23.26 0.06 -16.80
C THR A 197 23.63 1.43 -17.33
N SER A 198 23.24 1.72 -18.58
CA SER A 198 23.42 3.06 -19.14
C SER A 198 22.56 4.09 -18.40
N ASP A 199 23.05 5.33 -18.33
CA ASP A 199 22.33 6.47 -17.76
C ASP A 199 20.85 6.58 -18.22
N PRO A 200 20.51 6.49 -19.52
CA PRO A 200 19.11 6.52 -19.96
C PRO A 200 18.32 5.29 -19.48
N GLY A 201 18.94 4.11 -19.40
CA GLY A 201 18.28 2.90 -18.90
C GLY A 201 17.86 3.03 -17.43
N MET A 202 18.73 3.60 -16.59
CA MET A 202 18.40 3.89 -15.19
C MET A 202 17.26 4.91 -15.08
N ALA A 203 17.28 5.96 -15.90
CA ALA A 203 16.24 6.99 -15.88
C ALA A 203 14.86 6.43 -16.29
N ILE A 204 14.81 5.58 -17.32
CA ILE A 204 13.57 4.90 -17.74
C ILE A 204 13.05 4.02 -16.60
N HIS A 205 13.91 3.21 -15.98
CA HIS A 205 13.49 2.33 -14.90
C HIS A 205 12.94 3.12 -13.70
N ILE A 206 13.61 4.19 -13.27
CA ILE A 206 13.12 5.02 -12.16
C ILE A 206 11.76 5.65 -12.53
N SER A 207 11.63 6.16 -13.76
CA SER A 207 10.37 6.74 -14.25
C SER A 207 9.23 5.72 -14.22
N LEU A 208 9.49 4.46 -14.58
CA LEU A 208 8.49 3.38 -14.50
C LEU A 208 8.07 3.08 -13.06
N VAL A 209 9.01 3.04 -12.11
CA VAL A 209 8.69 2.80 -10.69
C VAL A 209 7.90 3.96 -10.09
N VAL A 210 8.23 5.21 -10.44
CA VAL A 210 7.49 6.39 -10.02
C VAL A 210 6.08 6.39 -10.63
N ALA A 211 5.95 6.12 -11.94
CA ALA A 211 4.66 6.01 -12.61
C ALA A 211 3.79 4.90 -11.99
N TYR A 212 4.39 3.73 -11.71
CA TYR A 212 3.73 2.64 -11.00
C TYR A 212 3.20 3.10 -9.64
N PHE A 213 4.03 3.77 -8.84
CA PHE A 213 3.64 4.28 -7.52
C PHE A 213 2.44 5.24 -7.61
N VAL A 214 2.47 6.20 -8.55
CA VAL A 214 1.40 7.18 -8.74
C VAL A 214 0.09 6.50 -9.18
N ILE A 215 0.16 5.53 -10.10
CA ILE A 215 -1.02 4.77 -10.55
C ILE A 215 -1.59 3.93 -9.41
N SER A 216 -0.72 3.21 -8.68
CA SER A 216 -1.08 2.39 -7.52
C SER A 216 -1.78 3.23 -6.45
N LEU A 217 -1.18 4.37 -6.07
CA LEU A 217 -1.75 5.29 -5.09
C LEU A 217 -3.08 5.88 -5.55
N THR A 218 -3.23 6.18 -6.84
CA THR A 218 -4.51 6.65 -7.43
C THR A 218 -5.62 5.60 -7.32
N GLN A 219 -5.32 4.33 -7.61
CA GLN A 219 -6.30 3.25 -7.52
C GLN A 219 -6.73 3.03 -6.07
N ILE A 220 -5.76 2.94 -5.15
CA ILE A 220 -6.01 2.75 -3.73
C ILE A 220 -6.79 3.93 -3.14
N HIS A 221 -6.39 5.16 -3.47
CA HIS A 221 -7.11 6.35 -3.04
C HIS A 221 -8.56 6.35 -3.51
N SER A 222 -8.82 5.99 -4.78
CA SER A 222 -10.18 5.87 -5.31
C SER A 222 -11.00 4.81 -4.58
N VAL A 223 -10.38 3.71 -4.17
CA VAL A 223 -11.03 2.65 -3.38
C VAL A 223 -11.36 3.11 -1.95
N ILE A 224 -10.46 3.85 -1.29
CA ILE A 224 -10.63 4.28 0.11
C ILE A 224 -11.55 5.48 0.23
N SER A 225 -11.42 6.45 -0.66
CA SER A 225 -12.20 7.70 -0.65
C SER A 225 -13.58 7.57 -1.30
N GLY A 226 -13.84 6.49 -2.04
CA GLY A 226 -15.05 6.36 -2.87
C GLY A 226 -15.10 7.33 -4.06
N CYS A 227 -14.07 8.16 -4.28
CA CYS A 227 -14.01 9.12 -5.37
C CYS A 227 -13.82 8.44 -6.72
N THR A 228 -14.25 9.11 -7.80
CA THR A 228 -13.92 8.69 -9.16
C THR A 228 -12.40 8.63 -9.36
N ARG A 229 -11.97 7.75 -10.26
CA ARG A 229 -10.55 7.58 -10.56
C ARG A 229 -9.88 8.88 -11.04
N THR A 230 -10.59 9.69 -11.80
CA THR A 230 -10.09 10.98 -12.30
C THR A 230 -9.86 11.98 -11.18
N ARG A 231 -10.81 12.13 -10.25
CA ARG A 231 -10.64 12.98 -9.06
C ARG A 231 -9.47 12.50 -8.21
N SER A 232 -9.41 11.20 -7.93
CA SER A 232 -8.31 10.61 -7.17
C SER A 232 -6.95 10.84 -7.86
N ALA A 233 -6.89 10.75 -9.19
CA ALA A 233 -5.67 11.00 -9.95
C ALA A 233 -5.19 12.45 -9.79
N VAL A 234 -6.10 13.42 -9.91
CA VAL A 234 -5.76 14.84 -9.72
C VAL A 234 -5.23 15.09 -8.31
N ILE A 235 -5.92 14.56 -7.28
CA ILE A 235 -5.50 14.70 -5.88
C ILE A 235 -4.11 14.10 -5.66
N VAL A 236 -3.89 12.88 -6.15
CA VAL A 236 -2.63 12.16 -5.98
C VAL A 236 -1.49 12.84 -6.74
N LEU A 237 -1.74 13.37 -7.95
CA LEU A 237 -0.73 14.11 -8.71
C LEU A 237 -0.33 15.40 -7.99
N LEU A 238 -1.30 16.16 -7.47
CA LEU A 238 -1.00 17.35 -6.67
C LEU A 238 -0.22 16.99 -5.40
N ALA A 239 -0.63 15.94 -4.68
CA ALA A 239 0.07 15.45 -3.50
C ALA A 239 1.50 15.02 -3.82
N PHE A 240 1.70 14.38 -4.96
CA PHE A 240 3.00 13.93 -5.43
C PHE A 240 3.91 15.13 -5.76
N ILE A 241 3.38 16.15 -6.44
CA ILE A 241 4.10 17.40 -6.70
C ILE A 241 4.54 18.03 -5.37
N VAL A 242 3.64 18.14 -4.38
CA VAL A 242 3.95 18.66 -3.04
C VAL A 242 5.00 17.83 -2.30
N LYS A 243 5.07 16.52 -2.53
CA LYS A 243 6.10 15.65 -1.95
C LYS A 243 7.48 15.86 -2.60
N THR A 244 7.50 16.19 -3.90
CA THR A 244 8.73 16.31 -4.69
C THR A 244 9.40 17.68 -4.62
N TYR A 245 8.65 18.74 -4.33
CA TYR A 245 9.13 20.11 -4.14
C TYR A 245 9.38 20.39 -2.66
#